data_AF-A0A497TED6-F1
#
_entry.id   AF-A0A497TED6-F1
#
_cell.length_a   1.000
_cell.length_b   1.000
_cell.length_c   1.000
_cell.angle_alpha   90.00
_cell.angle_beta   90.00
_cell.angle_gamma   90.00
#
_symmetry.space_group_name_H-M   'P 1'
#
loop_
_entity.id
_entity.type
_entity.pdbx_description
1 polymer ?
#
loop_
_entity_poly.entity_id
_entity_poly.type
_entity_poly.pdbx_seq_one_letter_code
_entity_poly.pdbx_strand_id
1 'polypeptide(L)'
;MKEKNRVFGKLVIILLACFMFWSVMHLPPFGVFSEKGVAMYYIQNGLEKTGSANIVNSIVWDFRGYDTLGEETVLFTATIGVILIIRRKLNGRNR
;
A
#
# COMPACT_ATOMS: atom_id res chain seq x y z
N MET A 1 19.74 -20.35 22.47
CA MET A 1 19.14 -19.02 22.15
C MET A 1 18.52 -18.94 20.75
N LYS A 2 19.23 -19.28 19.65
CA LYS A 2 18.69 -19.20 18.28
C LYS A 2 17.44 -20.07 18.04
N GLU A 3 17.41 -21.29 18.59
CA GLU A 3 16.28 -22.22 18.48
C GLU A 3 14.99 -21.64 19.10
N LYS A 4 15.08 -21.13 20.33
CA LYS A 4 13.96 -20.51 21.09
C LYS A 4 13.39 -19.29 20.37
N ASN A 5 14.23 -18.46 19.76
CA ASN A 5 13.79 -17.27 19.00
C ASN A 5 13.09 -17.66 17.68
N ARG A 6 13.52 -18.75 17.03
CA ARG A 6 12.85 -19.28 15.83
C ARG A 6 11.47 -19.87 16.16
N VAL A 7 11.37 -20.61 17.26
CA VAL A 7 10.09 -21.16 17.75
C VAL A 7 9.13 -20.03 18.13
N PHE A 8 9.63 -19.01 18.84
CA PHE A 8 8.87 -17.80 19.17
C PHE A 8 8.39 -17.06 17.91
N GLY A 9 9.25 -16.86 16.92
CA GLY A 9 8.87 -16.23 15.65
C GLY A 9 7.78 -17.00 14.89
N LYS A 10 7.88 -18.34 14.83
CA LYS A 10 6.82 -19.18 14.23
C LYS A 10 5.50 -19.04 14.98
N LEU A 11 5.52 -19.03 16.32
CA LEU A 11 4.33 -18.82 17.13
C LEU A 11 3.66 -17.48 16.84
N VAL A 12 4.44 -16.40 16.75
CA VAL A 12 3.92 -15.06 16.41
C VAL A 12 3.27 -15.04 15.02
N ILE A 13 3.90 -15.68 14.02
CA ILE A 13 3.35 -15.76 12.66
C ILE A 13 2.04 -16.55 12.65
N ILE A 14 2.00 -17.70 13.34
CA ILE A 14 0.78 -18.53 13.43
C ILE A 14 -0.35 -17.73 14.10
N LEU A 15 -0.04 -17.03 15.18
CA LEU A 15 -1.02 -16.20 15.88
C LEU A 15 -1.58 -15.08 14.98
N LEU A 16 -0.71 -14.36 14.28
CA LEU A 16 -1.10 -13.35 13.30
C LEU A 16 -1.96 -13.93 12.18
N ALA A 17 -1.57 -15.09 11.63
CA ALA A 17 -2.32 -15.76 10.58
C ALA A 17 -3.71 -16.20 11.06
N CYS A 18 -3.82 -16.76 12.27
CA CYS A 18 -5.11 -17.13 12.87
C CYS A 18 -6.00 -15.89 13.09
N PHE A 19 -5.43 -14.79 13.57
CA PHE A 19 -6.15 -13.53 13.75
C PHE A 19 -6.64 -12.96 12.41
N MET A 20 -5.79 -12.93 11.38
CA MET A 20 -6.19 -12.48 10.03
C MET A 20 -7.27 -13.38 9.45
N PHE A 21 -7.15 -14.71 9.61
CA PHE A 21 -8.16 -15.65 9.15
C PHE A 21 -9.50 -15.43 9.85
N TRP A 22 -9.49 -15.26 11.17
CA TRP A 22 -10.67 -14.90 11.95
C TRP A 22 -11.33 -13.61 11.43
N SER A 23 -10.53 -12.58 11.15
CA SER A 23 -11.02 -11.32 10.59
C SER A 23 -11.66 -11.50 9.23
N VAL A 24 -11.08 -12.33 8.35
CA VAL A 24 -11.64 -12.62 7.02
C VAL A 24 -12.99 -13.33 7.11
N MET A 25 -13.16 -14.24 8.08
CA MET A 25 -14.45 -14.92 8.30
C MET A 25 -15.60 -13.98 8.72
N HIS A 26 -15.29 -12.76 9.17
CA HIS A 26 -16.27 -11.73 9.57
C HIS A 26 -16.55 -10.69 8.47
N LEU A 27 -15.97 -10.84 7.27
CA LEU A 27 -16.27 -9.96 6.15
C LEU A 27 -17.71 -10.19 5.65
N PRO A 28 -18.37 -9.16 5.09
CA PRO A 28 -19.68 -9.33 4.47
C PRO A 28 -19.60 -10.34 3.31
N PRO A 29 -20.71 -11.03 2.99
CA PRO A 29 -20.76 -11.92 1.83
C PRO A 29 -20.38 -11.19 0.55
N PHE A 30 -19.74 -11.90 -0.37
CA PHE A 30 -19.34 -11.34 -1.65
C PHE A 30 -20.55 -10.73 -2.39
N GLY A 31 -20.38 -9.51 -2.90
CA GLY A 31 -21.43 -8.78 -3.63
C GLY A 31 -22.44 -8.02 -2.75
N VAL A 32 -22.35 -8.13 -1.42
CA VAL A 32 -23.19 -7.35 -0.50
C VAL A 32 -22.47 -6.06 -0.10
N PHE A 33 -22.91 -4.94 -0.64
CA PHE A 33 -22.42 -3.61 -0.29
C PHE A 33 -23.27 -3.02 0.84
N SER A 34 -22.91 -3.29 2.10
CA SER A 34 -23.65 -2.79 3.27
C SER A 34 -23.43 -1.29 3.53
N GLU A 35 -22.29 -0.74 3.11
CA GLU A 35 -21.84 0.60 3.46
C GLU A 35 -21.83 1.50 2.21
N LYS A 36 -22.93 2.22 1.95
CA LYS A 36 -23.03 3.27 0.90
C LYS A 36 -22.31 4.57 1.31
N GLY A 37 -21.12 4.45 1.87
CA GLY A 37 -20.32 5.58 2.36
C GLY A 37 -19.58 6.31 1.24
N VAL A 38 -18.29 6.53 1.46
CA VAL A 38 -17.39 7.30 0.58
C VAL A 38 -17.38 6.77 -0.86
N ALA A 39 -17.54 5.46 -1.05
CA ALA A 39 -17.58 4.86 -2.39
C ALA A 39 -18.73 5.42 -3.26
N MET A 40 -19.93 5.60 -2.68
CA MET A 40 -21.05 6.19 -3.42
C MET A 40 -20.82 7.68 -3.70
N TYR A 41 -20.20 8.40 -2.76
CA TYR A 41 -19.83 9.79 -2.97
C TYR A 41 -18.88 9.95 -4.16
N TYR A 42 -17.85 9.11 -4.27
CA TYR A 42 -16.96 9.10 -5.43
C TYR A 42 -17.70 8.80 -6.73
N ILE A 43 -18.57 7.79 -6.75
CA ILE A 43 -19.34 7.44 -7.96
C ILE A 43 -20.22 8.61 -8.42
N GLN A 44 -20.90 9.28 -7.49
CA GLN A 44 -21.84 10.35 -7.82
C GLN A 44 -21.13 11.66 -8.19
N ASN A 45 -20.02 12.00 -7.54
CA ASN A 45 -19.39 13.30 -7.66
C ASN A 45 -18.06 13.28 -8.44
N GLY A 46 -17.53 12.10 -8.80
CA GLY A 46 -16.20 11.97 -9.38
C GLY A 46 -16.05 12.72 -10.70
N LEU A 47 -16.98 12.54 -11.62
CA LEU A 47 -16.96 13.25 -12.90
C LEU A 47 -17.13 14.76 -12.72
N GLU A 48 -18.08 15.19 -11.88
CA GLU A 48 -18.38 16.62 -11.68
C GLU A 48 -17.22 17.36 -10.99
N LYS A 49 -16.62 16.76 -9.96
CA LYS A 49 -15.59 17.41 -9.13
C LYS A 49 -14.20 17.35 -9.74
N THR A 50 -13.90 16.33 -10.54
CA THR A 50 -12.54 16.11 -11.05
C THR A 50 -12.43 16.13 -12.56
N GLY A 51 -13.55 16.11 -13.29
CA GLY A 51 -13.56 16.07 -14.76
C GLY A 51 -13.11 14.74 -15.36
N SER A 52 -12.72 13.76 -14.52
CA SER A 52 -12.27 12.45 -14.98
C SER A 52 -13.46 11.52 -15.25
N ALA A 53 -13.61 11.08 -16.50
CA ALA A 53 -14.57 10.04 -16.87
C ALA A 53 -14.27 8.66 -16.26
N ASN A 54 -13.01 8.45 -15.83
CA ASN A 54 -12.60 7.22 -15.15
C ASN A 54 -12.64 7.43 -13.63
N ILE A 55 -13.51 6.68 -12.96
CA ILE A 55 -13.70 6.76 -11.51
C ILE A 55 -12.44 6.36 -10.73
N VAL A 56 -11.70 5.35 -11.18
CA VAL A 56 -10.46 4.91 -10.50
C VAL A 56 -9.41 6.02 -10.58
N ASN A 57 -9.26 6.63 -11.75
CA ASN A 57 -8.35 7.76 -11.95
C ASN A 57 -8.73 8.96 -11.06
N SER A 58 -10.02 9.30 -10.98
CA SER A 58 -10.50 10.38 -10.10
C SER A 58 -10.18 10.13 -8.63
N ILE A 59 -10.21 8.86 -8.19
CA ILE A 59 -9.93 8.52 -6.80
C ILE A 59 -8.44 8.62 -6.53
N VAL A 60 -7.61 7.98 -7.36
CA VAL A 60 -6.16 7.88 -7.12
C VAL A 60 -5.48 9.24 -7.28
N TRP A 61 -5.83 10.02 -8.31
CA TRP A 61 -5.16 11.29 -8.59
C TRP A 61 -5.77 12.51 -7.90
N ASP A 62 -7.10 12.57 -7.80
CA ASP A 62 -7.77 13.77 -7.25
C ASP A 62 -8.15 13.58 -5.78
N PHE A 63 -9.03 12.62 -5.46
CA PHE A 63 -9.51 12.46 -4.07
C PHE A 63 -8.43 11.96 -3.11
N ARG A 64 -7.51 11.12 -3.58
CA ARG A 64 -6.42 10.52 -2.80
C ARG A 64 -5.04 10.79 -3.40
N GLY A 65 -4.91 11.91 -4.12
CA GLY A 65 -3.65 12.30 -4.79
C GLY A 65 -2.44 12.39 -3.85
N TYR A 66 -2.64 12.71 -2.57
CA TYR A 66 -1.55 12.73 -1.59
C TYR A 66 -0.98 11.35 -1.29
N ASP A 67 -1.80 10.30 -1.29
CA ASP A 67 -1.32 8.93 -1.08
C ASP A 67 -0.42 8.53 -2.26
N THR A 68 -0.83 8.81 -3.50
CA THR A 68 -0.04 8.56 -4.73
C THR A 68 1.21 9.44 -4.80
N LEU A 69 1.15 10.70 -4.39
CA LEU A 69 2.34 11.55 -4.28
C LEU A 69 3.35 10.97 -3.28
N GLY A 70 2.85 10.38 -2.19
CA GLY A 70 3.65 9.64 -1.22
C GLY A 70 4.32 8.42 -1.84
N GLU A 71 3.57 7.60 -2.57
CA GLU A 71 4.10 6.43 -3.30
C GLU A 71 5.22 6.82 -4.27
N GLU A 72 5.00 7.85 -5.09
CA GLU A 72 6.01 8.37 -6.02
C GLU A 72 7.23 8.93 -5.29
N THR A 73 7.05 9.59 -4.14
CA THR A 73 8.16 10.08 -3.31
C THR A 73 9.00 8.92 -2.77
N VAL A 74 8.37 7.83 -2.31
CA VAL A 74 9.08 6.62 -1.85
C VAL A 74 9.88 6.00 -3.00
N LEU A 75 9.28 5.84 -4.18
CA LEU A 75 9.97 5.31 -5.35
C LEU A 75 11.13 6.20 -5.80
N PHE A 76 10.93 7.51 -5.81
CA PHE A 76 11.95 8.50 -6.15
C PHE A 76 13.13 8.45 -5.18
N THR A 77 12.87 8.46 -3.88
CA THR A 77 13.92 8.39 -2.85
C THR A 77 14.66 7.05 -2.88
N ALA A 78 13.97 5.93 -3.08
CA ALA A 78 14.60 4.61 -3.26
C ALA A 78 15.53 4.61 -4.48
N THR A 79 15.07 5.15 -5.61
CA THR A 79 15.85 5.25 -6.85
C THR A 79 17.12 6.09 -6.66
N ILE A 80 16.99 7.28 -6.05
CA ILE A 80 18.14 8.11 -5.69
C ILE A 80 19.10 7.36 -4.76
N GLY A 81 18.59 6.68 -3.74
CA GLY A 81 19.39 5.90 -2.81
C GLY A 81 20.25 4.85 -3.52
N VAL A 82 19.67 4.10 -4.46
CA VAL A 82 20.39 3.12 -5.28
C VAL A 82 21.47 3.80 -6.12
N ILE A 83 21.16 4.91 -6.80
CA ILE A 83 22.12 5.66 -7.61
C ILE A 83 23.31 6.14 -6.77
N LEU A 84 23.07 6.66 -5.56
CA LEU A 84 24.11 7.13 -4.66
C LEU A 84 25.04 6.01 -4.21
N ILE A 85 24.49 4.83 -3.88
CA ILE A 85 25.28 3.64 -3.51
C ILE A 85 26.17 3.19 -4.69
N ILE A 86 25.60 3.12 -5.90
CA ILE A 86 26.34 2.73 -7.11
C ILE A 86 27.45 3.74 -7.40
N ARG A 87 27.16 5.05 -7.37
CA ARG A 87 28.14 6.11 -7.63
C ARG A 87 29.32 6.05 -6.65
N ARG A 88 29.05 5.82 -5.37
CA ARG A 88 30.10 5.64 -4.35
C ARG A 88 31.00 4.44 -4.68
N LYS A 89 30.41 3.30 -5.08
CA LYS A 89 31.15 2.09 -5.44
C LYS A 89 32.03 2.29 -6.68
N LEU A 90 31.52 2.99 -7.70
CA LEU A 90 32.28 3.29 -8.92
C LEU A 90 33.46 4.23 -8.66
N ASN A 91 33.26 5.29 -7.87
CA ASN A 91 34.32 6.22 -7.52
C ASN A 91 35.43 5.58 -6.67
N GLY A 92 35.09 4.60 -5.83
CA GLY A 92 36.08 3.83 -5.06
C GLY A 92 36.85 2.78 -5.86
N ARG A 93 36.41 2.45 -7.09
CA ARG A 93 37.13 1.52 -7.99
C ARG A 93 38.15 2.23 -8.89
N ASN A 94 38.00 3.54 -9.07
CA ASN A 94 38.91 4.38 -9.87
C ASN A 94 40.03 5.02 -9.01
N ARG A 95 40.20 4.57 -7.77
CA ARG A 95 41.35 4.85 -6.90
C ARG A 95 41.98 3.52 -6.51
#